data_AF-A0A2N7VP07-F1
#
_entry.id   AF-A0A2N7VP07-F1
#
_cell.length_a   1.000
_cell.length_b   1.000
_cell.length_c   1.000
_cell.angle_alpha   90.00
_cell.angle_beta   90.00
_cell.angle_gamma   90.00
#
_symmetry.space_group_name_H-M   'P 1'
#
loop_
_entity.id
_entity.type
_entity.pdbx_description
1 polymer ?
#
loop_
_entity_poly.entity_id
_entity_poly.type
_entity_poly.pdbx_seq_one_letter_code
_entity_poly.pdbx_strand_id
1 'polypeptide(L)'
;MQIAYPRDECSFQFSSVDFCDEKHLTAIKSAIAVREPDFGEKYILLSIPEGLPAFFQHSLVAIDVTTGVVYPVPIDGYSGVTDAEGYAKNAGKLKYNLHSNKVCISGAIIVHRMIENGNFCFFLAGDRFVGHHTPYMDP
;
A
#
# COMPACT_ATOMS: atom_id res chain seq x y z
N MET A 1 -16.14 -4.77 7.10
CA MET A 1 -14.73 -4.69 6.64
C MET A 1 -14.04 -3.71 7.56
N GLN A 2 -12.87 -4.05 8.06
CA GLN A 2 -12.13 -3.23 9.02
C GLN A 2 -10.78 -2.88 8.41
N ILE A 3 -10.42 -1.60 8.46
CA ILE A 3 -9.04 -1.17 8.18
C ILE A 3 -8.31 -1.15 9.54
N ALA A 4 -7.13 -1.77 9.61
CA ALA A 4 -6.27 -1.73 10.79
C ALA A 4 -5.77 -0.28 11.04
N TYR A 5 -5.27 -0.01 12.27
CA TYR A 5 -5.09 1.31 12.92
C TYR A 5 -6.35 1.83 13.65
N PRO A 6 -6.70 1.21 14.80
CA PRO A 6 -7.96 1.45 15.51
C PRO A 6 -7.95 2.77 16.29
N ARG A 7 -8.07 3.92 15.63
CA ARG A 7 -8.39 5.22 16.26
C ARG A 7 -9.19 6.20 15.37
N ASP A 8 -10.09 5.68 14.54
CA ASP A 8 -11.19 6.42 13.86
C ASP A 8 -10.97 6.92 12.41
N GLU A 9 -9.87 6.59 11.73
CA GLU A 9 -9.67 7.05 10.35
C GLU A 9 -9.24 5.93 9.39
N CYS A 10 -9.81 5.96 8.19
CA CYS A 10 -9.44 5.07 7.09
C CYS A 10 -8.26 5.62 6.27
N SER A 11 -7.46 6.49 6.88
CA SER A 11 -6.31 7.16 6.29
C SER A 11 -5.20 7.31 7.33
N PHE A 12 -3.97 7.51 6.86
CA PHE A 12 -2.90 7.99 7.74
C PHE A 12 -3.09 9.48 8.01
N GLN A 13 -2.59 9.95 9.15
CA GLN A 13 -2.60 11.38 9.42
C GLN A 13 -1.84 12.12 8.30
N PHE A 14 -2.50 13.09 7.68
CA PHE A 14 -2.01 13.87 6.53
C PHE A 14 -1.88 13.12 5.19
N SER A 15 -2.32 11.86 5.11
CA SER A 15 -2.42 11.14 3.84
C SER A 15 -3.59 11.68 3.02
N SER A 16 -3.41 11.71 1.70
CA SER A 16 -4.49 12.03 0.76
C SER A 16 -5.34 10.83 0.37
N VAL A 17 -4.96 9.62 0.81
CA VAL A 17 -5.63 8.36 0.47
C VAL A 17 -6.67 8.01 1.53
N ASP A 18 -7.92 7.83 1.12
CA ASP A 18 -8.98 7.28 1.98
C ASP A 18 -9.28 5.84 1.58
N PHE A 19 -8.80 4.87 2.38
CA PHE A 19 -8.99 3.44 2.14
C PHE A 19 -10.45 2.98 2.35
N CYS A 20 -11.33 3.85 2.84
CA CYS A 20 -12.76 3.60 2.98
C CYS A 20 -13.63 4.29 1.93
N ASP A 21 -13.04 5.00 0.97
CA ASP A 21 -13.81 5.49 -0.16
C ASP A 21 -14.37 4.33 -1.01
N GLU A 22 -15.38 4.63 -1.84
CA GLU A 22 -16.07 3.61 -2.63
C GLU A 22 -15.12 2.83 -3.56
N LYS A 23 -14.11 3.51 -4.12
CA LYS A 23 -13.13 2.94 -5.04
C LYS A 23 -12.27 1.89 -4.34
N HIS A 24 -11.70 2.22 -3.19
CA HIS A 24 -10.86 1.32 -2.40
C HIS A 24 -11.68 0.16 -1.85
N LEU A 25 -12.86 0.43 -1.27
CA LEU A 25 -13.76 -0.62 -0.77
C LEU A 25 -14.15 -1.61 -1.88
N THR A 26 -14.42 -1.12 -3.08
CA THR A 26 -14.77 -1.97 -4.23
C THR A 26 -13.59 -2.82 -4.68
N ALA A 27 -12.39 -2.25 -4.78
CA ALA A 27 -11.19 -2.99 -5.14
C ALA A 27 -10.86 -4.08 -4.10
N ILE A 28 -10.97 -3.76 -2.81
CA ILE A 28 -10.71 -4.70 -1.71
C ILE A 28 -11.74 -5.83 -1.70
N LYS A 29 -13.04 -5.52 -1.76
CA LYS A 29 -14.10 -6.55 -1.79
C LYS A 29 -13.95 -7.47 -2.99
N SER A 30 -13.62 -6.90 -4.16
CA SER A 30 -13.38 -7.68 -5.38
C SER A 30 -12.19 -8.61 -5.21
N ALA A 31 -11.08 -8.13 -4.63
CA ALA A 31 -9.90 -8.94 -4.35
C ALA A 31 -10.23 -10.11 -3.40
N ILE A 32 -10.95 -9.86 -2.31
CA ILE A 32 -11.37 -10.90 -1.35
C ILE A 32 -12.23 -11.98 -2.03
N ALA A 33 -13.10 -11.59 -2.96
CA ALA A 33 -14.02 -12.52 -3.60
C ALA A 33 -13.35 -13.47 -4.61
N VAL A 34 -12.20 -13.09 -5.20
CA VAL A 34 -11.64 -13.79 -6.37
C VAL A 34 -10.17 -14.18 -6.26
N ARG A 35 -9.40 -13.57 -5.35
CA ARG A 35 -7.95 -13.82 -5.23
C ARG A 35 -7.66 -14.79 -4.09
N GLU A 36 -6.69 -15.67 -4.34
CA GLU A 36 -6.06 -16.47 -3.28
C GLU A 36 -4.95 -15.65 -2.59
N PRO A 37 -4.58 -15.98 -1.35
CA PRO A 37 -3.43 -15.39 -0.68
C PRO A 37 -2.16 -15.48 -1.52
N ASP A 38 -1.40 -14.39 -1.58
CA ASP A 38 -0.13 -14.30 -2.30
C ASP A 38 0.98 -13.61 -1.47
N PHE A 39 0.69 -13.32 -0.21
CA PHE A 39 1.56 -12.62 0.72
C PHE A 39 1.41 -13.16 2.14
N GLY A 40 2.52 -13.47 2.83
CA GLY A 40 2.50 -13.86 4.24
C GLY A 40 1.50 -14.96 4.61
N GLU A 41 1.35 -15.97 3.74
CA GLU A 41 0.51 -17.18 3.80
C GLU A 41 -1.00 -16.95 3.73
N LYS A 42 -1.50 -15.93 4.40
CA LYS A 42 -2.93 -15.67 4.58
C LYS A 42 -3.38 -14.28 4.13
N TYR A 43 -2.49 -13.52 3.49
CA TYR A 43 -2.80 -12.19 3.02
C TYR A 43 -2.81 -12.12 1.49
N ILE A 44 -3.69 -11.28 0.97
CA ILE A 44 -3.59 -10.77 -0.40
C ILE A 44 -2.86 -9.43 -0.33
N LEU A 45 -1.77 -9.26 -1.09
CA LEU A 45 -1.19 -7.96 -1.31
C LEU A 45 -1.87 -7.29 -2.51
N LEU A 46 -2.62 -6.22 -2.25
CA LEU A 46 -3.43 -5.53 -3.26
C LEU A 46 -2.86 -4.13 -3.53
N SER A 47 -2.48 -3.94 -4.80
CA SER A 47 -2.18 -2.62 -5.34
C SER A 47 -3.45 -1.99 -5.88
N ILE A 48 -3.73 -0.74 -5.50
CA ILE A 48 -4.93 0.00 -5.92
C ILE A 48 -4.47 1.24 -6.69
N PRO A 49 -4.88 1.44 -7.95
CA PRO A 49 -4.44 2.61 -8.74
C PRO A 49 -4.88 3.92 -8.10
N GLU A 50 -4.01 4.92 -8.01
CA GLU A 50 -4.30 6.28 -7.51
C GLU A 50 -4.19 7.36 -8.59
N GLY A 51 -4.99 8.42 -8.42
CA GLY A 51 -4.96 9.59 -9.30
C GLY A 51 -5.25 9.26 -10.77
N LEU A 52 -4.61 10.02 -11.67
CA LEU A 52 -4.73 9.81 -13.11
C LEU A 52 -3.79 8.68 -13.57
N PRO A 53 -4.21 7.83 -14.53
CA PRO A 53 -3.39 6.72 -15.03
C PRO A 53 -1.98 7.12 -15.52
N ALA A 54 -1.82 8.36 -16.02
CA ALA A 54 -0.55 8.89 -16.49
C ALA A 54 0.53 8.99 -15.40
N PHE A 55 0.17 8.98 -14.12
CA PHE A 55 1.13 9.01 -13.01
C PHE A 55 1.60 7.62 -12.57
N PHE A 56 0.94 6.55 -13.02
CA PHE A 56 1.25 5.17 -12.63
C PHE A 56 1.29 4.93 -11.10
N GLN A 57 0.61 5.79 -10.33
CA GLN A 57 0.60 5.74 -8.88
C GLN A 57 -0.37 4.66 -8.39
N HIS A 58 0.02 3.96 -7.34
CA HIS A 58 -0.84 2.99 -6.68
C HIS A 58 -0.64 3.04 -5.16
N SER A 59 -1.71 2.96 -4.39
CA SER A 59 -1.63 2.65 -2.96
C SER A 59 -1.50 1.13 -2.79
N LEU A 60 -1.10 0.69 -1.59
CA LEU A 60 -0.81 -0.72 -1.33
C LEU A 60 -1.37 -1.13 0.02
N VAL A 61 -2.11 -2.25 0.03
CA VAL A 61 -2.69 -2.83 1.25
C VAL A 61 -2.44 -4.33 1.31
N ALA A 62 -2.27 -4.88 2.52
CA ALA A 62 -2.39 -6.31 2.76
C ALA A 62 -3.77 -6.62 3.33
N ILE A 63 -4.44 -7.65 2.81
CA ILE A 63 -5.80 -8.03 3.22
C ILE A 63 -5.73 -9.42 3.83
N ASP A 64 -6.06 -9.55 5.12
CA ASP A 64 -6.18 -10.86 5.76
C ASP A 64 -7.46 -11.55 5.25
N VAL A 65 -7.32 -12.64 4.50
CA VAL A 65 -8.47 -13.30 3.87
C VAL A 65 -9.36 -14.04 4.88
N THR A 66 -8.84 -14.30 6.08
CA THR A 66 -9.58 -15.03 7.13
C THR A 66 -10.50 -14.08 7.89
N THR A 67 -10.03 -12.88 8.17
CA THR A 67 -10.75 -11.89 9.00
C THR A 67 -11.37 -10.75 8.18
N GLY A 68 -10.90 -10.53 6.95
CA GLY A 68 -11.26 -9.38 6.12
C GLY A 68 -10.69 -8.05 6.63
N VAL A 69 -9.71 -8.09 7.55
CA VAL A 69 -9.00 -6.90 8.03
C VAL A 69 -7.97 -6.47 6.97
N VAL A 70 -7.90 -5.17 6.70
CA VAL A 70 -7.02 -4.56 5.72
C VAL A 70 -5.94 -3.75 6.43
N TYR A 71 -4.69 -3.95 6.06
CA TYR A 71 -3.52 -3.31 6.63
C TYR A 71 -2.88 -2.44 5.55
N PRO A 72 -3.04 -1.12 5.58
CA PRO A 72 -2.41 -0.25 4.60
C PRO A 72 -0.90 -0.17 4.81
N VAL A 73 -0.14 -0.13 3.72
CA VAL A 73 1.29 0.22 3.75
C VAL A 73 1.39 1.73 3.94
N PRO A 74 2.27 2.24 4.82
CA PRO A 74 2.32 3.65 5.23
C PRO A 74 2.98 4.55 4.18
N ILE A 75 2.33 4.65 3.03
CA ILE A 75 2.65 5.51 1.88
C ILE A 75 1.33 6.02 1.28
N ASP A 76 1.35 7.18 0.63
CA ASP A 76 0.22 7.63 -0.19
C ASP A 76 0.16 6.86 -1.52
N GLY A 77 1.33 6.45 -2.01
CA GLY A 77 1.39 5.60 -3.18
C GLY A 77 2.81 5.25 -3.58
N TYR A 78 2.91 4.42 -4.60
CA TYR A 78 4.16 4.09 -5.25
C TYR A 78 4.00 4.09 -6.77
N SER A 79 5.10 4.33 -7.46
CA SER A 79 5.19 4.33 -8.92
C SER A 79 6.54 3.80 -9.37
N GLY A 80 6.81 3.83 -10.68
CA GLY A 80 8.15 3.72 -11.20
C GLY A 80 9.03 4.87 -10.75
N VAL A 81 10.32 4.80 -11.07
CA VAL A 81 11.27 5.90 -10.79
C VAL A 81 10.75 7.17 -11.44
N THR A 82 10.69 8.25 -10.66
CA THR A 82 10.26 9.57 -11.11
C THR A 82 11.44 10.42 -11.58
N ASP A 83 11.18 11.35 -12.50
CA ASP A 83 12.11 12.42 -12.84
C ASP A 83 12.07 13.57 -11.81
N ALA A 84 12.81 14.66 -12.08
CA ALA A 84 12.88 15.83 -11.21
C ALA A 84 11.54 16.58 -11.07
N GLU A 85 10.59 16.34 -11.98
CA GLU A 85 9.25 16.94 -11.97
C GLU A 85 8.24 16.02 -11.26
N GLY A 86 8.66 14.83 -10.83
CA GLY A 86 7.82 13.85 -10.12
C GLY A 86 7.03 12.91 -11.03
N TYR A 87 7.30 12.89 -12.34
CA TYR A 87 6.59 12.03 -13.29
C TYR A 87 7.27 10.67 -13.43
N ALA A 88 6.49 9.60 -13.28
CA ALA A 88 6.92 8.24 -13.56
C ALA A 88 6.55 7.84 -15.00
N LYS A 89 7.40 7.05 -15.65
CA LYS A 89 7.14 6.50 -17.01
C LYS A 89 6.50 5.12 -16.99
N ASN A 90 6.42 4.49 -15.82
CA ASN A 90 5.91 3.14 -15.63
C ASN A 90 5.48 2.93 -14.17
N ALA A 91 4.84 1.78 -13.92
CA ALA A 91 4.53 1.34 -12.57
C ALA A 91 5.78 0.88 -11.81
N GLY A 92 5.73 0.99 -10.48
CA GLY A 92 6.78 0.46 -9.62
C GLY A 92 6.77 -1.06 -9.61
N LYS A 93 7.89 -1.66 -9.22
CA LYS A 93 7.99 -3.13 -9.11
C LYS A 93 7.82 -3.54 -7.66
N LEU A 94 6.87 -4.44 -7.42
CA LEU A 94 6.71 -5.10 -6.13
C LEU A 94 7.48 -6.42 -6.11
N LYS A 95 8.22 -6.66 -5.03
CA LYS A 95 8.83 -7.95 -4.72
C LYS A 95 8.29 -8.45 -3.40
N TYR A 96 7.45 -9.47 -3.47
CA TYR A 96 6.82 -10.15 -2.35
C TYR A 96 6.55 -11.61 -2.74
N ASN A 97 6.13 -12.44 -1.79
CA ASN A 97 5.73 -13.82 -2.08
C ASN A 97 4.83 -14.38 -0.98
N LEU A 98 4.24 -15.55 -1.26
CA LEU A 98 3.35 -16.25 -0.35
C LEU A 98 3.99 -16.59 1.00
N HIS A 99 5.28 -16.89 1.06
CA HIS A 99 5.94 -17.38 2.29
C HIS A 99 6.68 -16.28 3.05
N SER A 100 6.41 -15.01 2.75
CA SER A 100 7.05 -13.87 3.41
C SER A 100 6.05 -12.77 3.69
N ASN A 101 6.09 -12.24 4.90
CA ASN A 101 5.38 -11.02 5.30
C ASN A 101 6.12 -9.72 4.91
N LYS A 102 7.06 -9.80 3.95
CA LYS A 102 7.86 -8.67 3.46
C LYS A 102 7.49 -8.30 2.03
N VAL A 103 7.25 -7.02 1.79
CA VAL A 103 7.16 -6.45 0.43
C VAL A 103 8.27 -5.43 0.26
N CYS A 104 8.92 -5.45 -0.91
CA CYS A 104 9.81 -4.38 -1.34
C CYS A 104 9.27 -3.70 -2.60
N ILE A 105 9.36 -2.38 -2.63
CA ILE A 105 8.99 -1.51 -3.74
C ILE A 105 10.27 -1.00 -4.38
N SER A 106 10.46 -1.28 -5.67
CA SER A 106 11.54 -0.69 -6.48
C SER A 106 10.93 0.34 -7.43
N GLY A 107 11.29 1.61 -7.25
CA GLY A 107 10.67 2.73 -7.97
C GLY A 107 10.67 4.00 -7.12
N ALA A 108 9.55 4.71 -7.13
CA ALA A 108 9.32 5.83 -6.23
C ALA A 108 8.23 5.49 -5.20
N ILE A 109 8.36 6.03 -3.98
CA ILE A 109 7.25 6.13 -3.02
C ILE A 109 6.86 7.59 -2.84
N ILE A 110 5.59 7.80 -2.54
CA ILE A 110 5.00 9.10 -2.23
C ILE A 110 4.54 9.05 -0.79
N VAL A 111 5.05 9.97 0.02
CA VAL A 111 4.66 10.10 1.41
C VAL A 111 4.60 11.57 1.76
N HIS A 112 3.44 12.04 2.21
CA HIS A 112 3.24 13.39 2.73
C HIS A 112 3.95 14.48 1.91
N ARG A 113 3.51 14.66 0.65
CA ARG A 113 4.06 15.65 -0.30
C ARG A 113 5.54 15.46 -0.67
N MET A 114 6.16 14.35 -0.26
CA MET A 114 7.52 13.98 -0.65
C MET A 114 7.48 12.80 -1.61
N ILE A 115 8.42 12.80 -2.56
CA ILE A 115 8.62 11.70 -3.51
C ILE A 115 10.06 11.23 -3.35
N GLU A 116 10.24 9.94 -3.08
CA GLU A 116 11.56 9.34 -2.90
C GLU A 116 11.76 8.20 -3.89
N ASN A 117 12.85 8.25 -4.66
CA ASN A 117 13.27 7.16 -5.54
C ASN A 117 14.19 6.19 -4.80
N GLY A 118 13.98 4.88 -4.96
CA GLY A 118 14.81 3.89 -4.28
C GLY A 118 14.24 2.48 -4.25
N ASN A 119 14.66 1.75 -3.21
CA ASN A 119 14.19 0.41 -2.88
C ASN A 119 13.71 0.40 -1.42
N PHE A 120 12.40 0.29 -1.23
CA PHE A 120 11.75 0.48 0.06
C PHE A 120 11.11 -0.82 0.50
N CYS A 121 11.50 -1.36 1.66
CA CYS A 121 10.98 -2.63 2.14
C CYS A 121 10.17 -2.47 3.42
N PHE A 122 8.98 -3.05 3.43
CA PHE A 122 8.05 -3.06 4.55
C PHE A 122 7.76 -4.50 4.98
N PHE A 123 7.50 -4.69 6.27
CA PHE A 123 7.16 -5.97 6.88
C PHE A 123 5.88 -5.84 7.69
N LEU A 124 4.91 -6.72 7.48
CA LEU A 124 3.70 -6.73 8.31
C LEU A 124 4.03 -7.41 9.65
N ALA A 125 4.00 -6.64 10.74
CA ALA A 125 4.31 -7.08 12.10
C ALA A 125 3.12 -6.79 13.02
N GLY A 126 2.38 -7.84 13.39
CA GLY A 126 1.17 -7.71 14.20
C GLY A 126 0.07 -6.98 13.43
N ASP A 127 -0.26 -5.77 13.86
CA ASP A 127 -1.36 -4.96 13.33
C ASP A 127 -0.92 -3.87 12.34
N ARG A 128 0.38 -3.80 12.00
CA ARG A 128 0.95 -2.70 11.20
C ARG A 128 2.16 -3.09 10.38
N PHE A 129 2.44 -2.31 9.34
CA PHE A 129 3.70 -2.39 8.62
C PHE A 129 4.82 -1.64 9.34
N VAL A 130 6.01 -2.24 9.38
CA VAL A 130 7.27 -1.67 9.87
C VAL A 130 8.35 -1.80 8.77
N GLY A 131 9.57 -1.32 9.00
CA GLY A 131 10.69 -1.47 8.05
C GLY A 131 11.23 -0.12 7.59
N HIS A 132 11.14 0.18 6.30
CA HIS A 132 11.45 1.51 5.79
C HIS A 132 10.57 2.54 6.49
N HIS A 133 11.21 3.50 7.16
CA HIS A 133 10.53 4.47 8.00
C HIS A 133 9.87 5.55 7.15
N THR A 134 8.61 5.86 7.44
CA THR A 134 7.88 6.95 6.80
C THR A 134 7.23 7.82 7.87
N PRO A 135 6.94 9.11 7.60
CA PRO A 135 6.25 9.99 8.55
C PRO A 135 4.92 9.46 9.10
N TYR A 136 4.26 8.51 8.40
CA TYR A 136 3.01 7.90 8.85
C TYR A 136 3.20 6.82 9.93
N MET A 137 4.45 6.45 10.25
CA MET A 137 4.79 5.53 11.33
C MET A 137 5.10 6.25 12.65
N ASP A 138 5.24 7.57 12.62
CA ASP A 138 5.55 8.38 13.80
C ASP A 138 4.32 8.49 14.75
N PRO A 139 4.52 8.69 16.07
CA PRO A 139 3.45 8.77 17.07
C PRO A 139 2.54 9.99 16.98
#